data_AF-A0A151NVU7-F1
#
_entry.id   AF-A0A151NVU7-F1
#
_cell.length_a   1.000
_cell.length_b   1.000
_cell.length_c   1.000
_cell.angle_alpha   90.00
_cell.angle_beta   90.00
_cell.angle_gamma   90.00
#
_symmetry.space_group_name_H-M   'P 1'
#
loop_
_entity.id
_entity.type
_entity.pdbx_description
1 polymer ?
#
loop_
_entity_poly.entity_id
_entity_poly.type
_entity_poly.pdbx_seq_one_letter_code
_entity_poly.pdbx_strand_id
1 'polypeptide(L)'
;MLSSVCVSSFRGRKSASQAPSKSCPGGAMGRQEDAERIVINVGGVRHETYRSTLQTLPGTRLAWLAEPDACSNFDYDPKADEFFFDRHPGVFAYVLNYYRTGKLHCPADVCGPLFEEELAFWGIDETDVEACCWMNYRQHRDAEEALDSFETPDGASGNGGGGDDDEAADLKRLCLQEDGRKLGWWRRWQPKVWALFEDPYSSKMARYITAQ
;
A
#
# COMPACT_ATOMS: atom_id res chain seq x y z
N MET A 1 14.35 73.57 31.81
CA MET A 1 13.04 73.93 31.22
C MET A 1 12.15 72.72 31.32
N LEU A 2 11.06 72.87 32.06
CA LEU A 2 10.05 71.86 32.35
C LEU A 2 9.17 71.63 31.11
N SER A 3 8.88 70.38 30.79
CA SER A 3 7.64 69.95 30.11
C SER A 3 7.42 68.48 30.49
N SER A 4 6.53 68.12 31.42
CA SER A 4 5.06 68.25 31.46
C SER A 4 4.36 67.03 30.83
N VAL A 5 3.96 66.13 31.74
CA VAL A 5 2.76 65.26 31.80
C VAL A 5 2.19 64.59 30.54
N CYS A 6 1.91 63.29 30.67
CA CYS A 6 0.52 62.81 30.82
C CYS A 6 0.49 61.42 31.50
N VAL A 7 -0.28 61.35 32.59
CA VAL A 7 -0.76 60.12 33.24
C VAL A 7 -2.01 59.66 32.50
N SER A 8 -2.14 58.37 32.22
CA SER A 8 -3.47 57.75 32.15
C SER A 8 -3.43 56.30 32.62
N SER A 9 -4.26 56.06 33.63
CA SER A 9 -4.54 54.77 34.25
C SER A 9 -5.59 54.04 33.42
N PHE A 10 -5.41 52.75 33.12
CA PHE A 10 -6.56 51.88 32.84
C PHE A 10 -6.46 50.53 33.52
N ARG A 11 -7.59 50.19 34.12
CA ARG A 11 -7.90 49.08 35.02
C ARG A 11 -7.79 47.72 34.32
N GLY A 12 -7.45 46.70 35.10
CA GLY A 12 -7.30 45.33 34.64
C GLY A 12 -8.59 44.57 34.31
N ARG A 13 -8.41 43.38 33.73
CA ARG A 13 -9.27 42.20 33.91
C ARG A 13 -8.47 40.97 33.41
N LYS A 14 -8.03 40.13 34.34
CA LYS A 14 -8.60 38.81 34.72
C LYS A 14 -8.33 37.70 33.70
N SER A 15 -7.60 36.72 34.21
CA SER A 15 -7.32 35.39 33.70
C SER A 15 -8.53 34.70 33.05
N ALA A 16 -8.28 34.05 31.93
CA ALA A 16 -9.07 32.94 31.45
C ALA A 16 -8.15 31.71 31.37
N SER A 17 -8.42 30.80 32.30
CA SER A 17 -8.02 29.41 32.46
C SER A 17 -7.49 28.68 31.22
N GLN A 18 -6.23 28.26 31.29
CA GLN A 18 -5.71 27.10 30.57
C GLN A 18 -6.36 25.83 31.17
N ALA A 19 -6.99 25.01 30.34
CA ALA A 19 -7.52 23.72 30.75
C ALA A 19 -6.36 22.80 31.18
N PRO A 20 -6.52 21.98 32.24
CA PRO A 20 -5.45 21.09 32.66
C PRO A 20 -5.33 19.94 31.66
N SER A 21 -4.14 19.76 31.11
CA SER A 21 -3.75 18.52 30.44
C SER A 21 -3.95 17.37 31.42
N LYS A 22 -4.75 16.38 31.01
CA LYS A 22 -4.97 15.18 31.80
C LYS A 22 -3.70 14.34 31.71
N SER A 23 -2.81 14.50 32.68
CA SER A 23 -1.73 13.55 32.90
C SER A 23 -2.30 12.26 33.49
N CYS A 24 -1.92 11.12 32.92
CA CYS A 24 -2.31 9.80 33.39
C CYS A 24 -1.70 9.55 34.80
N PRO A 25 -2.48 9.16 35.82
CA PRO A 25 -1.94 8.98 37.17
C PRO A 25 -1.31 7.59 37.32
N GLY A 26 -0.01 7.55 37.60
CA GLY A 26 0.72 6.34 37.97
C GLY A 26 0.83 6.16 39.50
N GLY A 27 0.07 5.23 40.10
CA GLY A 27 0.07 4.94 41.54
C GLY A 27 0.97 3.78 42.04
N ALA A 28 1.99 4.09 42.84
CA ALA A 28 2.69 3.19 43.79
C ALA A 28 3.77 2.22 43.23
N MET A 29 5.02 2.67 43.37
CA MET A 29 6.23 2.02 43.96
C MET A 29 6.65 0.57 43.63
N GLY A 30 6.16 -0.02 42.54
CA GLY A 30 6.80 -1.16 41.83
C GLY A 30 7.10 -0.87 40.34
N ARG A 31 6.94 0.39 39.92
CA ARG A 31 6.40 0.78 38.60
C ARG A 31 7.38 1.23 37.51
N GLN A 32 8.69 1.22 37.71
CA GLN A 32 9.58 1.81 36.70
C GLN A 32 9.75 0.92 35.47
N GLU A 33 9.79 -0.41 35.62
CA GLU A 33 9.90 -1.34 34.48
C GLU A 33 8.56 -1.48 33.73
N ASP A 34 7.43 -1.51 34.46
CA ASP A 34 6.10 -1.58 33.85
C ASP A 34 5.73 -0.28 33.10
N ALA A 35 6.21 0.87 33.58
CA ALA A 35 6.00 2.16 32.88
C ALA A 35 6.81 2.25 31.57
N GLU A 36 7.86 1.42 31.42
CA GLU A 36 8.60 1.34 30.17
C GLU A 36 7.88 0.50 29.12
N ARG A 37 7.03 -0.44 29.53
CA ARG A 37 6.27 -1.27 28.60
C ARG A 37 5.00 -0.58 28.13
N ILE A 38 4.59 -0.91 26.92
CA ILE A 38 3.40 -0.39 26.26
C ILE A 38 2.71 -1.52 25.51
N VAL A 39 1.38 -1.55 25.62
CA VAL A 39 0.53 -2.51 24.93
C VAL A 39 -0.18 -1.82 23.77
N ILE A 40 -0.08 -2.44 22.60
CA ILE A 40 -0.69 -1.99 21.35
C ILE A 40 -1.56 -3.14 20.83
N ASN A 41 -2.86 -2.95 20.86
CA ASN A 41 -3.85 -3.87 20.33
C ASN A 41 -4.15 -3.54 18.87
N VAL A 42 -3.76 -4.42 17.95
CA VAL A 42 -3.96 -4.26 16.52
C VAL A 42 -4.91 -5.34 16.03
N GLY A 43 -6.08 -4.95 15.52
CA GLY A 43 -7.09 -5.90 15.00
C GLY A 43 -7.53 -6.95 16.02
N GLY A 44 -7.45 -6.65 17.32
CA GLY A 44 -7.76 -7.57 18.42
C GLY A 44 -6.56 -8.38 18.96
N VAL A 45 -5.38 -8.27 18.34
CA VAL A 45 -4.15 -8.94 18.78
C VAL A 45 -3.32 -7.97 19.62
N ARG A 46 -3.04 -8.34 20.88
CA ARG A 46 -2.22 -7.53 21.79
C ARG A 46 -0.73 -7.76 21.53
N HIS A 47 -0.03 -6.67 21.23
CA HIS A 47 1.42 -6.63 21.10
C HIS A 47 2.02 -5.82 22.25
N GLU A 48 2.98 -6.41 22.96
CA GLU A 48 3.69 -5.74 24.05
C GLU A 48 5.12 -5.45 23.63
N THR A 49 5.59 -4.24 23.95
CA THR A 49 6.96 -3.80 23.66
C THR A 49 7.39 -2.71 24.63
N TYR A 50 8.64 -2.24 24.52
CA TYR A 50 9.14 -1.10 25.30
C TYR A 50 8.94 0.22 24.56
N ARG A 51 8.66 1.30 25.29
CA ARG A 51 8.60 2.68 24.76
C ARG A 51 9.91 3.07 24.08
N SER A 52 11.04 2.65 24.63
CA SER A 52 12.37 2.81 24.05
C SER A 52 12.51 2.15 22.67
N THR A 53 11.83 1.02 22.44
CA THR A 53 11.78 0.38 21.12
C THR A 53 11.04 1.23 20.10
N LEU A 54 9.93 1.88 20.49
CA LEU A 54 9.17 2.71 19.55
C LEU A 54 9.92 4.00 19.15
N GLN A 55 10.89 4.43 19.97
CA GLN A 55 11.73 5.60 19.70
C GLN A 55 12.91 5.33 18.76
N THR A 56 13.16 4.07 18.35
CA THR A 56 14.26 3.75 17.43
C THR A 56 14.06 4.34 16.04
N LEU A 57 12.81 4.56 15.63
CA LEU A 57 12.43 5.18 14.36
C LEU A 57 11.60 6.44 14.63
N PRO A 58 12.26 7.58 14.91
CA PRO A 58 11.56 8.83 15.20
C PRO A 58 10.75 9.32 13.99
N GLY A 59 9.67 10.04 14.25
CA GLY A 59 8.80 10.60 13.20
C GLY A 59 7.75 9.63 12.65
N THR A 60 7.80 8.35 13.05
CA THR A 60 6.78 7.35 12.73
C THR A 60 5.59 7.43 13.69
N ARG A 61 4.46 6.82 13.33
CA ARG A 61 3.25 6.81 14.18
C ARG A 61 3.50 6.16 15.53
N LEU A 62 4.25 5.05 15.56
CA LEU A 62 4.53 4.36 16.82
C LEU A 62 5.45 5.16 17.73
N ALA A 63 6.38 5.95 17.18
CA ALA A 63 7.20 6.84 18.00
C ALA A 63 6.32 7.84 18.78
N TRP A 64 5.23 8.33 18.19
CA TRP A 64 4.29 9.23 18.86
C TRP A 64 3.49 8.55 19.98
N LEU A 65 3.38 7.21 20.01
CA LEU A 65 2.78 6.50 21.14
C LEU A 65 3.67 6.50 22.39
N ALA A 66 4.98 6.71 22.22
CA ALA A 66 5.91 6.82 23.33
C ALA A 66 5.82 8.17 24.05
N GLU A 67 5.24 9.19 23.41
CA GLU A 67 5.11 10.55 23.95
C GLU A 67 4.10 10.65 25.10
N PRO A 68 4.28 11.59 26.04
CA PRO A 68 3.46 11.68 27.26
C PRO A 68 2.00 12.07 26.99
N ASP A 69 1.69 12.67 25.85
CA ASP A 69 0.35 13.10 25.44
C ASP A 69 -0.34 12.10 24.50
N ALA A 70 0.28 10.96 24.20
CA ALA A 70 -0.24 9.93 23.30
C ALA A 70 -1.67 9.49 23.65
N CYS A 71 -1.97 9.31 24.94
CA CYS A 71 -3.30 8.92 25.43
C CYS A 71 -4.43 9.91 25.08
N SER A 72 -4.09 11.14 24.67
CA SER A 72 -5.05 12.14 24.22
C SER A 72 -5.19 12.24 22.71
N ASN A 73 -4.17 11.78 21.97
CA ASN A 73 -4.11 11.85 20.51
C ASN A 73 -4.54 10.54 19.83
N PHE A 74 -4.54 9.43 20.56
CA PHE A 74 -4.88 8.09 20.05
C PHE A 74 -6.01 7.43 20.84
N ASP A 75 -6.59 6.38 20.26
CA ASP A 75 -7.60 5.56 20.92
C ASP A 75 -6.94 4.70 22.01
N TYR A 76 -7.01 5.18 23.24
CA TYR A 76 -6.40 4.56 24.42
C TYR A 76 -7.51 4.12 25.38
N ASP A 77 -7.51 2.85 25.77
CA ASP A 77 -8.39 2.32 26.80
C ASP A 77 -7.70 2.36 28.18
N PRO A 78 -8.10 3.27 29.10
CA PRO A 78 -7.50 3.36 30.42
C PRO A 78 -7.81 2.16 31.33
N LYS A 79 -8.82 1.34 30.99
CA LYS A 79 -9.17 0.15 31.78
C LYS A 79 -8.24 -1.01 31.47
N ALA A 80 -7.93 -1.20 30.19
CA ALA A 80 -7.06 -2.26 29.70
C ALA A 80 -5.59 -1.83 29.56
N ASP A 81 -5.30 -0.54 29.76
CA ASP A 81 -3.99 0.10 29.61
C ASP A 81 -3.36 -0.20 28.24
N GLU A 82 -4.13 -0.01 27.17
CA GLU A 82 -3.70 -0.32 25.80
C GLU A 82 -4.17 0.71 24.78
N PHE A 83 -3.42 0.82 23.67
CA PHE A 83 -3.83 1.56 22.48
C PHE A 83 -4.47 0.62 21.47
N PHE A 84 -5.58 1.02 20.85
CA PHE A 84 -6.27 0.22 19.85
C PHE A 84 -6.10 0.76 18.44
N PHE A 85 -5.85 -0.14 17.49
CA PHE A 85 -5.80 0.13 16.06
C PHE A 85 -6.56 -0.94 15.29
N ASP A 86 -7.57 -0.54 14.52
CA ASP A 86 -8.34 -1.44 13.66
C ASP A 86 -7.60 -1.69 12.33
N ARG A 87 -6.42 -2.31 12.42
CA ARG A 87 -5.49 -2.58 11.30
C ARG A 87 -5.08 -4.05 11.26
N HIS A 88 -4.28 -4.43 10.26
CA HIS A 88 -3.91 -5.82 10.01
C HIS A 88 -2.90 -6.36 11.06
N PRO A 89 -3.29 -7.32 11.95
CA PRO A 89 -2.41 -7.79 13.03
C PRO A 89 -1.16 -8.54 12.54
N GLY A 90 -1.27 -9.32 11.46
CA GLY A 90 -0.15 -10.08 10.89
C GLY A 90 0.98 -9.19 10.40
N VAL A 91 0.66 -8.19 9.56
CA VAL A 91 1.62 -7.18 9.09
C VAL A 91 2.24 -6.41 10.25
N PHE A 92 1.47 -6.04 11.26
CA PHE A 92 1.99 -5.28 12.40
C PHE A 92 3.13 -5.99 13.14
N ALA A 93 3.14 -7.33 13.17
CA ALA A 93 4.26 -8.07 13.77
C ALA A 93 5.60 -7.77 13.07
N TYR A 94 5.58 -7.62 11.74
CA TYR A 94 6.75 -7.27 10.93
C TYR A 94 7.14 -5.81 11.10
N VAL A 95 6.15 -4.91 11.15
CA VAL A 95 6.35 -3.50 11.49
C VAL A 95 7.05 -3.39 12.85
N LEU A 96 6.55 -4.04 13.89
CA LEU A 96 7.15 -3.98 15.22
C LEU A 96 8.56 -4.62 15.25
N ASN A 97 8.79 -5.67 14.46
CA ASN A 97 10.13 -6.27 14.34
C ASN A 97 11.13 -5.34 13.67
N TYR A 98 10.70 -4.45 12.77
CA TYR A 98 11.54 -3.42 12.19
C TYR A 98 12.08 -2.47 13.27
N TYR A 99 11.24 -2.00 14.20
CA TYR A 99 11.71 -1.18 15.34
C TYR A 99 12.73 -1.88 16.25
N ARG A 100 12.67 -3.22 16.33
CA ARG A 100 13.57 -4.03 17.17
C ARG A 100 14.91 -4.32 16.51
N THR A 101 14.91 -4.55 15.20
CA THR A 101 16.07 -5.08 14.46
C THR A 101 16.69 -4.08 13.49
N GLY A 102 15.97 -3.03 13.12
CA GLY A 102 16.34 -2.09 12.06
C GLY A 102 16.27 -2.70 10.65
N LYS A 103 15.64 -3.88 10.49
CA LYS A 103 15.49 -4.56 9.20
C LYS A 103 14.03 -4.81 8.86
N LEU A 104 13.56 -4.24 7.75
CA LEU A 104 12.18 -4.36 7.32
C LEU A 104 12.02 -5.53 6.34
N HIS A 105 11.35 -6.59 6.79
CA HIS A 105 11.02 -7.74 5.95
C HIS A 105 9.54 -7.75 5.58
N CYS A 106 9.23 -8.20 4.37
CA CYS A 106 7.88 -8.38 3.88
C CYS A 106 7.33 -9.77 4.29
N PRO A 107 6.09 -9.85 4.81
CA PRO A 107 5.42 -11.13 5.05
C PRO A 107 5.23 -11.93 3.74
N ALA A 108 5.35 -13.25 3.80
CA ALA A 108 5.23 -14.10 2.62
C ALA A 108 3.77 -14.34 2.18
N ASP A 109 2.82 -14.13 3.08
CA ASP A 109 1.38 -14.35 2.92
C ASP A 109 0.60 -13.07 2.58
N VAL A 110 1.30 -11.95 2.39
CA VAL A 110 0.73 -10.63 2.11
C VAL A 110 1.27 -10.11 0.78
N CYS A 111 0.39 -9.54 -0.05
CA CYS A 111 0.80 -8.92 -1.31
C CYS A 111 1.44 -7.54 -1.08
N GLY A 112 2.28 -7.10 -2.02
CA GLY A 112 2.97 -5.81 -1.99
C GLY A 112 2.05 -4.61 -1.68
N PRO A 113 0.93 -4.41 -2.39
CA PRO A 113 0.06 -3.25 -2.17
C PRO A 113 -0.55 -3.20 -0.76
N LEU A 114 -1.00 -4.35 -0.23
CA LEU A 114 -1.53 -4.40 1.13
C LEU A 114 -0.44 -4.06 2.17
N PHE A 115 0.80 -4.51 1.93
CA PHE A 115 1.92 -4.17 2.79
C PHE A 115 2.27 -2.68 2.70
N GLU A 116 2.29 -2.10 1.49
CA GLU A 116 2.51 -0.67 1.24
C GLU A 116 1.50 0.21 1.99
N GLU A 117 0.21 -0.13 1.92
CA GLU A 117 -0.85 0.58 2.65
C GLU A 117 -0.61 0.58 4.17
N GLU A 118 -0.17 -0.55 4.72
CA GLU A 118 0.17 -0.66 6.14
C GLU A 118 1.42 0.16 6.48
N LEU A 119 2.49 0.08 5.69
CA LEU A 119 3.70 0.89 5.90
C LEU A 119 3.38 2.38 5.89
N ALA A 120 2.59 2.84 4.91
CA ALA A 120 2.13 4.21 4.82
C ALA A 120 1.31 4.62 6.06
N PHE A 121 0.44 3.73 6.56
CA PHE A 121 -0.31 4.00 7.78
C PHE A 121 0.60 4.19 9.00
N TRP A 122 1.62 3.34 9.18
CA TRP A 122 2.56 3.42 10.29
C TRP A 122 3.61 4.54 10.12
N GLY A 123 3.67 5.15 8.93
CA GLY A 123 4.60 6.23 8.60
C GLY A 123 6.01 5.71 8.36
N ILE A 124 6.13 4.52 7.79
CA ILE A 124 7.40 3.88 7.43
C ILE A 124 7.58 3.99 5.92
N ASP A 125 8.80 4.29 5.48
CA ASP A 125 9.14 4.39 4.07
C ASP A 125 9.28 2.99 3.45
N GLU A 126 8.63 2.74 2.31
CA GLU A 126 8.71 1.47 1.59
C GLU A 126 10.11 1.16 1.05
N THR A 127 10.96 2.17 0.89
CA THR A 127 12.34 2.02 0.43
C THR A 127 13.24 1.34 1.45
N ASP A 128 12.81 1.24 2.72
CA ASP A 128 13.52 0.55 3.80
C ASP A 128 13.41 -0.99 3.70
N VAL A 129 12.58 -1.52 2.78
CA VAL A 129 12.41 -2.97 2.60
C VAL A 129 13.73 -3.63 2.21
N GLU A 130 14.10 -4.66 2.97
CA GLU A 130 15.33 -5.42 2.77
C GLU A 130 15.38 -6.08 1.38
N ALA A 131 16.58 -6.13 0.81
CA ALA A 131 16.80 -6.63 -0.55
C ALA A 131 16.29 -8.07 -0.77
N CYS A 132 16.31 -8.92 0.25
CA CYS A 132 15.80 -10.29 0.17
C CYS A 132 14.28 -10.36 -0.04
N CYS A 133 13.54 -9.31 0.33
CA CYS A 133 12.09 -9.24 0.22
C CYS A 133 11.60 -8.45 -1.00
N TRP A 134 12.50 -7.70 -1.66
CA TRP A 134 12.14 -6.83 -2.78
C TRP A 134 11.40 -7.53 -3.92
N MET A 135 11.83 -8.75 -4.26
CA MET A 135 11.19 -9.55 -5.30
C MET A 135 9.75 -9.94 -4.94
N ASN A 136 9.46 -10.21 -3.66
CA ASN A 136 8.10 -10.52 -3.23
C ASN A 136 7.23 -9.26 -3.18
N TYR A 137 7.81 -8.16 -2.72
CA TYR A 137 7.13 -6.87 -2.63
C TYR A 137 6.69 -6.36 -4.02
N ARG A 138 7.58 -6.40 -5.01
CA ARG A 138 7.32 -5.80 -6.33
C ARG A 138 6.50 -6.66 -7.29
N GLN A 139 6.36 -7.95 -7.00
CA GLN A 139 5.66 -8.91 -7.87
C GLN A 139 4.30 -8.42 -8.36
N HIS A 140 3.52 -7.78 -7.48
CA HIS A 140 2.22 -7.25 -7.86
C HIS A 140 2.33 -6.10 -8.86
N ARG A 141 3.20 -5.12 -8.57
CA ARG A 141 3.41 -3.96 -9.43
C ARG A 141 3.95 -4.36 -10.79
N ASP A 142 4.90 -5.30 -10.82
CA ASP A 142 5.44 -5.85 -12.07
C ASP A 142 4.34 -6.60 -12.86
N ALA A 143 3.41 -7.27 -12.18
CA ALA A 143 2.27 -7.92 -12.81
C ALA A 143 1.24 -6.89 -13.34
N GLU A 144 0.98 -5.81 -12.61
CA GLU A 144 0.11 -4.71 -13.05
C GLU A 144 0.70 -3.97 -14.26
N GLU A 145 1.99 -3.62 -14.21
CA GLU A 145 2.72 -3.00 -15.33
C GLU A 145 2.68 -3.92 -16.58
N ALA A 146 2.80 -5.24 -16.39
CA ALA A 146 2.66 -6.19 -17.49
C ALA A 146 1.23 -6.23 -18.05
N LEU A 147 0.18 -6.20 -17.21
CA LEU A 147 -1.21 -6.18 -17.66
C LEU A 147 -1.56 -4.90 -18.40
N ASP A 148 -1.15 -3.73 -17.88
CA ASP A 148 -1.36 -2.42 -18.51
C ASP A 148 -0.72 -2.38 -19.91
N SER A 149 0.45 -2.99 -20.08
CA SER A 149 1.13 -3.07 -21.39
C SER A 149 0.32 -3.82 -22.47
N PHE A 150 -0.59 -4.72 -22.08
CA PHE A 150 -1.49 -5.41 -23.00
C PHE A 150 -2.78 -4.61 -23.27
N GLU A 151 -3.18 -3.73 -22.35
CA GLU A 151 -4.40 -2.91 -22.44
C GLU A 151 -4.23 -1.64 -23.27
N THR A 152 -3.00 -1.31 -23.69
CA THR A 152 -2.75 -0.33 -24.75
C THR A 152 -2.61 -1.03 -26.12
N PRO A 153 -3.70 -1.37 -26.83
CA PRO A 153 -3.59 -1.52 -28.26
C PRO A 153 -3.35 -0.12 -28.83
N ASP A 154 -2.32 0.04 -29.65
CA ASP A 154 -2.02 1.24 -30.41
C ASP A 154 -3.30 1.94 -30.91
N GLY A 155 -3.69 3.04 -30.26
CA GLY A 155 -4.97 3.71 -30.51
C GLY A 155 -4.95 5.23 -30.41
N ALA A 156 -3.80 5.87 -30.18
CA ALA A 156 -3.74 7.32 -30.07
C ALA A 156 -2.38 7.93 -30.49
N SER A 157 -1.93 7.66 -31.71
CA SER A 157 -1.24 8.71 -32.46
C SER A 157 -1.40 8.48 -33.95
N GLY A 158 -2.23 9.31 -34.59
CA GLY A 158 -2.49 9.20 -36.02
C GLY A 158 -3.57 10.15 -36.52
N ASN A 159 -3.41 11.45 -36.31
CA ASN A 159 -4.05 12.39 -37.23
C ASN A 159 -3.30 12.37 -38.56
N GLY A 160 -3.80 11.57 -39.50
CA GLY A 160 -3.83 11.86 -40.93
C GLY A 160 -2.50 11.89 -41.68
N GLY A 161 -2.14 10.76 -42.27
CA GLY A 161 -1.19 10.69 -43.39
C GLY A 161 -0.95 9.24 -43.77
N GLY A 162 -1.70 8.74 -44.75
CA GLY A 162 -1.89 7.32 -45.00
C GLY A 162 -0.68 6.53 -45.51
N GLY A 163 -0.90 5.21 -45.57
CA GLY A 163 -0.01 4.25 -46.22
C GLY A 163 0.39 3.10 -45.31
N ASP A 164 -0.12 1.92 -45.66
CA ASP A 164 0.46 0.59 -45.45
C ASP A 164 0.11 -0.23 -44.18
N ASP A 165 -0.53 -1.35 -44.49
CA ASP A 165 -1.19 -2.40 -43.70
C ASP A 165 -0.22 -3.40 -43.02
N ASP A 166 1.02 -3.02 -42.69
CA ASP A 166 2.06 -4.00 -42.31
C ASP A 166 2.33 -4.15 -40.79
N GLU A 167 1.96 -3.19 -39.95
CA GLU A 167 2.32 -3.21 -38.50
C GLU A 167 1.31 -3.91 -37.58
N ALA A 168 0.15 -4.35 -38.09
CA ALA A 168 -0.78 -5.19 -37.30
C ALA A 168 -0.35 -6.67 -37.28
N ALA A 169 0.61 -7.05 -38.13
CA ALA A 169 1.06 -8.43 -38.28
C ALA A 169 2.12 -8.85 -37.24
N ASP A 170 2.85 -7.90 -36.66
CA ASP A 170 4.03 -8.19 -35.84
C ASP A 170 3.68 -8.45 -34.36
N LEU A 171 2.67 -7.77 -33.81
CA LEU A 171 2.18 -8.03 -32.45
C LEU A 171 1.54 -9.43 -32.32
N LYS A 172 0.87 -9.92 -33.38
CA LYS A 172 0.30 -11.27 -33.41
C LYS A 172 1.37 -12.37 -33.57
N ARG A 173 2.61 -11.99 -33.93
CA ARG A 173 3.72 -12.92 -34.13
C ARG A 173 4.42 -13.30 -32.82
N LEU A 174 4.40 -12.43 -31.81
CA LEU A 174 5.05 -12.67 -30.53
C LEU A 174 4.26 -13.61 -29.60
N CYS A 175 2.92 -13.65 -29.73
CA CYS A 175 2.06 -14.53 -28.92
C CYS A 175 1.90 -15.97 -29.48
N LEU A 176 2.59 -16.31 -30.57
CA LEU A 176 2.58 -17.67 -31.15
C LEU A 176 4.02 -18.14 -31.44
N GLN A 177 4.87 -18.16 -30.41
CA GLN A 177 6.04 -19.02 -30.44
C GLN A 177 5.60 -20.46 -30.07
N GLU A 178 4.90 -21.14 -30.98
CA GLU A 178 4.76 -22.59 -30.94
C GLU A 178 5.33 -23.20 -32.23
N ASP A 179 6.37 -24.01 -32.01
CA ASP A 179 6.77 -25.19 -32.78
C ASP A 179 6.77 -25.09 -34.30
N GLY A 180 7.90 -24.60 -34.83
CA GLY A 180 8.85 -25.45 -35.56
C GLY A 180 8.34 -26.38 -36.69
N ARG A 181 7.16 -26.17 -37.26
CA ARG A 181 6.61 -26.99 -38.35
C ARG A 181 6.32 -26.13 -39.57
N LYS A 182 6.94 -26.54 -40.69
CA LYS A 182 6.95 -25.86 -42.00
C LYS A 182 5.53 -25.53 -42.47
N LEU A 183 5.10 -24.28 -42.29
CA LEU A 183 3.77 -23.79 -42.70
C LEU A 183 3.88 -22.83 -43.90
N GLY A 184 4.40 -23.33 -45.01
CA GLY A 184 4.21 -22.72 -46.33
C GLY A 184 2.93 -23.28 -46.95
N TRP A 185 2.04 -22.42 -47.42
CA TRP A 185 0.72 -22.75 -48.00
C TRP A 185 -0.44 -23.00 -47.02
N TRP A 186 -0.22 -23.74 -45.92
CA TRP A 186 -1.32 -24.06 -45.00
C TRP A 186 -1.91 -22.81 -44.32
N ARG A 187 -1.09 -21.78 -44.09
CA ARG A 187 -1.52 -20.45 -43.61
C ARG A 187 -2.58 -19.77 -44.50
N ARG A 188 -2.58 -20.04 -45.81
CA ARG A 188 -3.51 -19.40 -46.76
C ARG A 188 -4.86 -20.11 -46.86
N TRP A 189 -4.88 -21.39 -46.50
CA TRP A 189 -6.09 -22.23 -46.52
C TRP A 189 -6.71 -22.40 -45.14
N GLN A 190 -5.91 -22.24 -44.07
CA GLN A 190 -6.35 -22.34 -42.69
C GLN A 190 -7.62 -21.51 -42.40
N PRO A 191 -7.73 -20.20 -42.76
CA PRO A 191 -8.94 -19.43 -42.44
C PRO A 191 -10.18 -19.97 -43.15
N LYS A 192 -10.02 -20.51 -44.36
CA LYS A 192 -11.13 -21.04 -45.17
C LYS A 192 -11.63 -22.38 -44.63
N VAL A 193 -10.72 -23.23 -44.16
CA VAL A 193 -11.06 -24.53 -43.55
C VAL A 193 -11.66 -24.32 -42.16
N TRP A 194 -11.15 -23.36 -41.41
CA TRP A 194 -11.65 -23.03 -40.08
C TRP A 194 -13.05 -22.40 -40.14
N ALA A 195 -13.28 -21.46 -41.07
CA ALA A 195 -14.60 -20.88 -41.30
C ALA A 195 -15.65 -21.92 -41.71
N LEU A 196 -15.24 -22.98 -42.43
CA LEU A 196 -16.13 -24.10 -42.79
C LEU A 196 -16.60 -24.89 -41.57
N PHE A 197 -15.81 -24.91 -40.49
CA PHE A 197 -16.08 -25.74 -39.29
C PHE A 197 -16.69 -24.94 -38.13
N GLU A 198 -16.30 -23.69 -37.93
CA GLU A 198 -16.77 -22.87 -36.80
C GLU A 198 -18.06 -22.09 -37.08
N ASP A 199 -18.31 -21.73 -38.34
CA ASP A 199 -19.52 -20.99 -38.71
C ASP A 199 -20.41 -21.85 -39.64
N PRO A 200 -21.53 -22.39 -39.14
CA PRO A 200 -22.49 -23.18 -39.91
C PRO A 200 -23.00 -22.46 -41.16
N TYR A 201 -22.98 -21.13 -41.19
CA TYR A 201 -23.54 -20.32 -42.28
C TYR A 201 -22.49 -19.78 -43.25
N SER A 202 -21.20 -20.02 -42.99
CA SER A 202 -20.08 -19.47 -43.78
C SER A 202 -20.10 -19.88 -45.25
N SER A 203 -20.69 -21.04 -45.55
CA SER A 203 -20.87 -21.52 -46.92
C SER A 203 -22.04 -22.49 -47.06
N LYS A 204 -22.49 -22.73 -48.30
CA LYS A 204 -23.50 -23.76 -48.60
C LYS A 204 -23.07 -25.16 -48.15
N MET A 205 -21.76 -25.43 -48.14
CA MET A 205 -21.21 -26.70 -47.65
C MET A 205 -21.13 -26.77 -46.13
N ALA A 206 -20.80 -25.68 -45.43
CA ALA A 206 -20.87 -25.60 -43.96
C ALA A 206 -22.28 -25.92 -43.44
N ARG A 207 -23.31 -25.38 -44.13
CA ARG A 207 -24.72 -25.67 -43.83
C ARG A 207 -25.13 -27.11 -44.09
N TYR A 208 -24.47 -27.79 -45.03
CA TYR A 208 -24.76 -29.19 -45.33
C TYR A 208 -24.13 -30.12 -44.28
N ILE A 209 -22.90 -29.83 -43.86
CA ILE A 209 -22.16 -30.60 -42.84
C ILE A 209 -22.83 -30.49 -41.46
N THR A 210 -23.46 -29.36 -41.14
CA THR A 210 -24.14 -29.12 -39.86
C THR A 210 -25.61 -29.57 -39.83
N ALA A 211 -26.17 -30.01 -40.95
CA ALA A 211 -27.56 -30.45 -41.08
C ALA A 211 -27.76 -31.99 -41.05
N GLN A 212 -26.72 -32.74 -40.67
CA GLN A 212 -26.71 -34.21 -40.61
C GLN A 212 -26.74 -34.71 -39.16
#